data_AF-A0A3D4FI82-F1
#
_entry.id   AF-A0A3D4FI82-F1
#
_cell.length_a   1.000
_cell.length_b   1.000
_cell.length_c   1.000
_cell.angle_alpha   90.00
_cell.angle_beta   90.00
_cell.angle_gamma   90.00
#
_symmetry.space_group_name_H-M   'P 1'
#
loop_
_entity.id
_entity.type
_entity.pdbx_description
1 polymer ?
#
loop_
_entity_poly.entity_id
_entity_poly.type
_entity_poly.pdbx_seq_one_letter_code
_entity_poly.pdbx_strand_id
1 'polypeptide(L)' 'EAINKLSEELRVPTILFYYEDISVKDISKIMDIPEGTVKSRLSRARSKLQEHLEYRGIV' A
#
# COMPACT_ATOMS: atom_id res chain seq x y z
N GLU A 1 1.21 -12.43 5.25
CA GLU A 1 0.76 -12.26 6.66
C GLU A 1 0.43 -10.81 7.03
N ALA A 2 1.38 -9.86 7.01
CA ALA A 2 1.11 -8.47 7.43
C ALA A 2 0.26 -7.66 6.43
N ILE A 3 0.45 -7.86 5.12
CA ILE A 3 -0.32 -7.16 4.08
C ILE A 3 -1.82 -7.42 4.15
N ASN A 4 -2.23 -8.59 4.67
CA ASN A 4 -3.64 -8.93 4.88
C ASN A 4 -4.29 -8.16 6.04
N LYS A 5 -3.49 -7.54 6.92
CA LYS A 5 -3.98 -6.68 8.01
C LYS A 5 -4.25 -5.24 7.57
N LEU A 6 -3.81 -4.85 6.37
CA LEU A 6 -4.16 -3.55 5.80
C LEU A 6 -5.64 -3.54 5.42
N SER A 7 -6.29 -2.39 5.62
CA SER A 7 -7.61 -2.14 5.02
C SER A 7 -7.52 -2.26 3.50
N GLU A 8 -8.61 -2.64 2.86
CA GLU A 8 -8.63 -2.88 1.41
C GLU A 8 -8.16 -1.67 0.61
N GLU A 9 -8.56 -0.47 1.02
CA GLU A 9 -8.12 0.79 0.43
C GLU A 9 -6.59 1.01 0.46
N LEU A 10 -5.88 0.43 1.42
CA LEU A 10 -4.42 0.48 1.52
C LEU A 10 -3.79 -0.73 0.83
N ARG A 11 -4.40 -1.91 0.99
CA ARG A 11 -3.90 -3.18 0.48
C ARG A 11 -3.87 -3.23 -1.05
N VAL A 12 -4.96 -2.84 -1.71
CA VAL A 12 -5.08 -2.89 -3.17
C VAL A 12 -3.97 -2.10 -3.87
N PRO A 13 -3.75 -0.79 -3.60
CA PRO A 13 -2.67 -0.06 -4.25
C PRO A 13 -1.29 -0.60 -3.87
N THR A 14 -1.10 -1.14 -2.66
CA THR A 14 0.16 -1.77 -2.25
C THR A 14 0.47 -3.02 -3.06
N ILE A 15 -0.52 -3.89 -3.32
CA ILE A 15 -0.33 -5.07 -4.18
C ILE A 15 0.00 -4.63 -5.59
N LEU A 16 -0.82 -3.76 -6.19
CA LEU A 16 -0.61 -3.30 -7.56
C LEU A 16 0.77 -2.66 -7.75
N PHE A 17 1.24 -1.90 -6.76
CA PHE A 17 2.55 -1.23 -6.85
C PHE A 17 3.73 -2.17 -6.59
N TYR A 18 3.73 -2.93 -5.50
CA TYR A 18 4.91 -3.69 -5.05
C TYR A 18 4.97 -5.13 -5.54
N TYR A 19 3.83 -5.72 -5.91
CA TYR A 19 3.75 -7.11 -6.37
C TYR A 19 3.56 -7.20 -7.88
N GLU A 20 2.85 -6.24 -8.46
CA GLU A 20 2.52 -6.22 -9.90
C GLU A 20 3.29 -5.15 -10.70
N ASP A 21 4.21 -4.43 -10.05
CA ASP A 21 5.04 -3.36 -10.65
C ASP A 21 4.25 -2.28 -11.44
N ILE A 22 2.99 -2.05 -11.08
CA ILE A 22 2.14 -1.06 -11.76
C ILE A 22 2.49 0.36 -11.29
N SER A 23 2.61 1.27 -12.26
CA SER A 23 2.90 2.68 -12.00
C SER A 23 1.79 3.36 -11.19
N VAL A 24 2.14 4.37 -10.38
CA VAL A 24 1.16 5.20 -9.64
C VAL A 24 0.10 5.80 -10.56
N LYS A 25 0.50 6.21 -11.78
CA LYS A 25 -0.37 6.77 -12.80
C LYS A 25 -1.40 5.76 -13.28
N ASP A 26 -1.01 4.51 -13.49
CA ASP A 26 -1.93 3.48 -13.96
C ASP A 26 -2.80 2.94 -12.83
N ILE A 27 -2.28 2.83 -11.60
CA ILE A 27 -3.09 2.54 -10.41
C ILE A 27 -4.18 3.60 -10.22
N SER A 28 -3.85 4.88 -10.42
CA SER A 28 -4.81 5.99 -10.34
C SER A 28 -5.99 5.79 -11.32
N LYS A 29 -5.72 5.32 -12.54
CA LYS A 29 -6.76 5.00 -13.52
C LYS A 29 -7.54 3.73 -13.19
N ILE A 30 -6.84 2.65 -12.79
CA ILE A 30 -7.45 1.36 -12.45
C ILE A 30 -8.43 1.50 -11.29
N MET A 31 -8.05 2.29 -10.29
CA MET A 31 -8.83 2.47 -9.06
C MET A 31 -9.79 3.67 -9.11
N ASP A 32 -9.76 4.46 -10.19
CA ASP A 32 -10.51 5.70 -10.35
C ASP A 32 -10.35 6.68 -9.16
N ILE A 33 -9.09 6.95 -8.79
CA ILE A 33 -8.73 7.88 -7.70
C ILE A 33 -7.55 8.77 -8.11
N PRO A 34 -7.39 9.97 -7.52
CA PRO A 34 -6.23 10.83 -7.82
C PRO A 34 -4.89 10.17 -7.50
N GLU A 35 -3.86 10.44 -8.29
CA GLU A 35 -2.48 9.97 -8.02
C GLU A 35 -1.99 10.36 -6.61
N GLY A 36 -2.39 11.53 -6.11
CA GLY A 36 -2.09 11.96 -4.73
C GLY A 36 -2.71 11.03 -3.68
N THR A 37 -3.91 10.51 -3.94
CA THR A 37 -4.58 9.52 -3.09
C THR A 37 -3.83 8.19 -3.14
N VAL A 38 -3.40 7.74 -4.33
CA VAL A 38 -2.55 6.54 -4.46
C VAL A 38 -1.26 6.68 -3.63
N LYS A 39 -0.53 7.79 -3.80
CA LYS A 39 0.72 8.05 -3.06
C LYS A 39 0.51 8.08 -1.55
N SER A 40 -0.54 8.75 -1.07
CA SER A 40 -0.84 8.82 0.36
C SER A 40 -1.28 7.47 0.93
N ARG A 41 -2.02 6.65 0.18
CA ARG A 41 -2.38 5.28 0.57
C ARG A 41 -1.14 4.38 0.66
N LEU A 42 -0.26 4.43 -0.34
CA LEU A 42 1.02 3.71 -0.31
C LEU A 42 1.89 4.12 0.89
N SER A 43 1.94 5.42 1.20
CA SER A 43 2.69 5.91 2.37
C SER A 43 2.11 5.37 3.68
N ARG A 44 0.79 5.47 3.87
CA ARG A 44 0.12 4.95 5.08
C ARG A 44 0.26 3.43 5.19
N ALA A 45 0.20 2.71 4.08
CA ALA A 45 0.43 1.27 4.05
C ALA A 45 1.84 0.91 4.54
N ARG A 46 2.90 1.60 4.07
CA ARG A 46 4.27 1.39 4.54
C ARG A 46 4.41 1.61 6.05
N SER A 47 3.88 2.71 6.59
CA SER A 47 3.93 2.99 8.03
C SER A 47 3.25 1.88 8.85
N LYS A 48 2.05 1.45 8.44
CA LYS A 48 1.35 0.35 9.14
C LYS A 48 2.09 -0.98 9.06
N LEU A 49 2.70 -1.28 7.92
CA LEU A 49 3.50 -2.51 7.76
C LEU A 49 4.77 -2.44 8.62
N GLN A 50 5.42 -1.28 8.71
CA GLN A 50 6.57 -1.06 9.57
C GLN A 50 6.21 -1.24 11.05
N GLU A 51 5.13 -0.63 11.53
CA GLU A 51 4.63 -0.83 12.90
C GLU A 51 4.40 -2.33 13.22
N HIS A 52 3.87 -3.09 12.25
CA HIS A 52 3.70 -4.53 12.40
C HIS A 52 5.01 -5.32 12.47
N LEU A 53 6.07 -4.86 11.80
CA LEU A 53 7.39 -5.50 11.82
C LEU A 53 8.18 -5.15 13.09
N GLU A 54 8.12 -3.87 13.50
CA GLU A 54 8.67 -3.38 14.78
C GLU A 54 8.04 -4.14 15.96
N TYR A 55 6.72 -4.32 15.95
CA TYR A 55 6.03 -5.11 16.99
C TYR A 55 6.46 -6.59 17.03
N ARG A 56 6.92 -7.15 15.90
CA ARG A 56 7.45 -8.53 15.85
C ARG A 56 8.94 -8.62 16.21
N GLY A 57 9.59 -7.50 16.60
CA GLY A 57 11.00 -7.47 16.97
C GLY A 57 11.95 -7.73 15.80
N ILE A 58 11.52 -7.45 14.57
CA ILE A 58 12.31 -7.61 13.34
C ILE A 58 12.80 -6.24 12.89
N VAL A 59 13.45 -5.48 13.77
CA VAL A 59 14.32 -4.32 13.47
C VAL A 59 15.16 -3.98 14.68
#